data_AF-A0A9E0W9R2-F1
#
_entry.id   AF-A0A9E0W9R2-F1
#
_cell.length_a   1.000
_cell.length_b   1.000
_cell.length_c   1.000
_cell.angle_alpha   90.00
_cell.angle_beta   90.00
_cell.angle_gamma   90.00
#
_symmetry.space_group_name_H-M   'P 1'
#
loop_
_entity.id
_entity.type
_entity.pdbx_description
1 polymer ?
#
loop_
_entity_poly.entity_id
_entity_poly.type
_entity_poly.pdbx_seq_one_letter_code
_entity_poly.pdbx_strand_id
1 'polypeptide(L)'
;MQIFHRKNGEQQPYWPAGPFQIRLPFVHYRWEFAEMVQALIMFVVSLAMIPLLQKYLGVPYDVALAYAVICGIGFMLPALLGVPLVPGWITPGIPVVLLFLSDFEPGPEAIQAMFALQFLVFIIFLFLGVSRLGSKLVDLIPRSMKGGIIIGAGIAALMGEIEVGGRVANTPISLIVGGLVCLYLMFSVSFKGFVEVNSLARKVANYGMVPGMIVAILVGFATGEYEVPNVEWGITKPAFDELWNYLPFTVGFPNPEVF
;
A
#
# COMPACT_ATOMS: atom_id res chain seq x y z
N MET A 1 9.97 -24.97 -3.22
CA MET A 1 11.31 -25.34 -2.69
C MET A 1 12.24 -24.16 -2.94
N GLN A 2 13.18 -23.88 -2.02
CA GLN A 2 14.22 -22.86 -2.21
C GLN A 2 15.54 -23.55 -2.55
N ILE A 3 16.42 -22.92 -3.35
CA ILE A 3 17.70 -23.51 -3.77
C ILE A 3 18.72 -23.47 -2.65
N PHE A 4 18.88 -22.33 -1.98
CA PHE A 4 19.79 -22.19 -0.85
C PHE A 4 19.07 -22.44 0.47
N HIS A 5 19.68 -23.21 1.35
CA HIS A 5 19.16 -23.50 2.68
C HIS A 5 20.07 -22.89 3.74
N ARG A 6 19.48 -22.14 4.68
CA ARG A 6 20.19 -21.76 5.91
C ARG A 6 20.29 -22.95 6.86
N LYS A 7 21.31 -22.95 7.71
CA LYS A 7 21.27 -23.77 8.93
C LYS A 7 20.25 -23.17 9.90
N ASN A 8 19.63 -24.02 10.73
CA ASN A 8 18.66 -23.55 11.72
C ASN A 8 19.29 -22.52 12.65
N GLY A 9 18.62 -21.38 12.82
CA GLY A 9 19.09 -20.25 13.64
C GLY A 9 20.02 -19.27 12.91
N GLU A 10 20.57 -19.64 11.75
CA GLU A 10 21.41 -18.73 10.96
C GLU A 10 20.56 -17.76 10.11
N GLN A 11 21.22 -16.72 9.60
CA GLN A 11 20.61 -15.76 8.69
C GLN A 11 20.15 -16.45 7.39
N GLN A 12 19.06 -15.97 6.79
CA GLN A 12 18.64 -16.46 5.48
C GLN A 12 19.72 -16.18 4.43
N PRO A 13 19.98 -17.09 3.47
CA PRO A 13 20.99 -16.89 2.43
C PRO A 13 20.72 -15.62 1.63
N TYR A 14 21.78 -14.99 1.11
CA TYR A 14 21.68 -13.79 0.28
C TYR A 14 22.91 -13.63 -0.59
N TRP A 15 22.81 -12.81 -1.64
CA TRP A 15 23.98 -12.28 -2.34
C TRP A 15 24.38 -10.92 -1.76
N PRO A 16 25.63 -10.75 -1.32
CA PRO A 16 26.09 -9.47 -0.78
C PRO A 16 26.19 -8.42 -1.88
N ALA A 17 25.65 -7.22 -1.64
CA ALA A 17 25.76 -6.07 -2.54
C ALA A 17 25.97 -4.78 -1.72
N GLY A 18 27.21 -4.57 -1.28
CA GLY A 18 27.55 -3.45 -0.38
C GLY A 18 26.78 -3.54 0.94
N PRO A 19 25.97 -2.52 1.32
CA PRO A 19 25.14 -2.58 2.52
C PRO A 19 23.90 -3.47 2.37
N PHE A 20 23.59 -3.93 1.15
CA PHE A 20 22.38 -4.68 0.85
C PHE A 20 22.61 -6.19 0.81
N GLN A 21 21.53 -6.93 1.09
CA GLN A 21 21.51 -8.38 1.07
C GLN A 21 20.46 -8.82 0.06
N ILE A 22 20.88 -9.06 -1.18
CA ILE A 22 19.95 -9.38 -2.26
C ILE A 22 19.32 -10.75 -1.99
N ARG A 23 17.99 -10.77 -1.88
CA ARG A 23 17.19 -11.99 -1.66
C ARG A 23 16.12 -12.10 -2.72
N LEU A 24 16.03 -13.29 -3.31
CA LEU A 24 15.07 -13.61 -4.35
C LEU A 24 14.19 -14.78 -3.91
N PRO A 25 12.89 -14.76 -4.25
CA PRO A 25 12.01 -15.90 -4.03
C PRO A 25 12.55 -17.11 -4.81
N PHE A 26 12.29 -18.31 -4.30
CA PHE A 26 12.75 -19.60 -4.85
C PHE A 26 14.26 -19.84 -4.81
N VAL A 27 15.08 -18.80 -4.75
CA VAL A 27 16.54 -18.92 -4.61
C VAL A 27 16.94 -18.90 -3.15
N HIS A 28 16.56 -17.83 -2.44
CA HIS A 28 17.03 -17.52 -1.10
C HIS A 28 15.99 -17.84 -0.02
N TYR A 29 14.72 -17.75 -0.37
CA TYR A 29 13.62 -18.08 0.53
C TYR A 29 12.50 -18.81 -0.21
N ARG A 30 11.75 -19.61 0.53
CA ARG A 30 10.65 -20.41 0.03
C ARG A 30 9.49 -19.49 -0.34
N TRP A 31 8.80 -19.85 -1.41
CA TRP A 31 7.52 -19.27 -1.76
C TRP A 31 6.44 -19.71 -0.76
N GLU A 32 5.86 -18.75 -0.05
CA GLU A 32 4.73 -18.98 0.83
C GLU A 32 3.43 -18.63 0.12
N PHE A 33 2.59 -19.65 -0.13
CA PHE A 33 1.35 -19.48 -0.88
C PHE A 33 0.35 -18.56 -0.17
N ALA A 34 0.31 -18.61 1.17
CA ALA A 34 -0.56 -17.72 1.95
C ALA A 34 -0.16 -16.24 1.77
N GLU A 35 1.14 -15.94 1.83
CA GLU A 35 1.68 -14.59 1.59
C GLU A 35 1.46 -14.14 0.15
N MET A 36 1.59 -15.04 -0.84
CA MET A 36 1.27 -14.75 -2.23
C MET A 36 -0.20 -14.34 -2.41
N VAL A 37 -1.14 -15.11 -1.86
CA VAL A 37 -2.58 -14.80 -1.96
C VAL A 37 -2.91 -13.49 -1.25
N GLN A 38 -2.31 -13.25 -0.08
CA GLN A 38 -2.41 -11.97 0.61
C GLN A 38 -1.89 -10.83 -0.25
N ALA A 39 -0.68 -10.95 -0.81
CA ALA A 39 -0.07 -9.93 -1.65
C ALA A 39 -0.88 -9.66 -2.91
N LEU A 40 -1.46 -10.69 -3.54
CA LEU A 40 -2.32 -10.55 -4.71
C LEU A 40 -3.57 -9.72 -4.41
N ILE A 41 -4.19 -9.93 -3.24
CA ILE A 41 -5.37 -9.16 -2.82
C ILE A 41 -4.96 -7.75 -2.37
N MET A 42 -3.82 -7.62 -1.69
CA MET A 42 -3.28 -6.32 -1.29
C MET A 42 -2.87 -5.47 -2.50
N PHE A 43 -2.45 -6.09 -3.59
CA PHE A 43 -2.17 -5.40 -4.84
C PHE A 43 -3.41 -4.71 -5.41
N VAL A 44 -4.61 -5.30 -5.26
CA VAL A 44 -5.87 -4.62 -5.66
C VAL A 44 -6.06 -3.32 -4.88
N VAL A 45 -5.66 -3.29 -3.60
CA VAL A 45 -5.73 -2.08 -2.79
C VAL A 45 -4.82 -0.99 -3.37
N SER A 46 -3.63 -1.32 -3.89
CA SER A 46 -2.75 -0.31 -4.49
C SER A 46 -3.30 0.29 -5.79
N LEU A 47 -4.21 -0.42 -6.48
CA LEU A 47 -4.92 0.12 -7.65
C LEU A 47 -5.92 1.22 -7.28
N ALA A 48 -6.30 1.37 -6.01
CA ALA A 48 -7.18 2.45 -5.55
C ALA A 48 -6.58 3.86 -5.76
N MET A 49 -5.29 3.96 -6.08
CA MET A 49 -4.64 5.22 -6.46
C MET A 49 -5.04 5.70 -7.85
N ILE A 50 -5.41 4.80 -8.76
CA ILE A 50 -5.77 5.14 -10.14
C ILE A 50 -6.81 6.28 -10.23
N PRO A 51 -7.99 6.19 -9.58
CA PRO A 51 -8.99 7.27 -9.66
C PRO A 51 -8.48 8.60 -9.08
N LEU A 52 -7.57 8.57 -8.10
CA LEU A 52 -6.96 9.78 -7.56
C LEU A 52 -6.00 10.42 -8.58
N LEU A 53 -5.18 9.61 -9.26
CA LEU A 53 -4.29 10.10 -10.31
C LEU A 53 -5.09 10.68 -11.49
N GLN A 54 -6.17 10.01 -11.91
CA GLN A 54 -7.03 10.53 -12.97
C GLN A 54 -7.68 11.86 -12.58
N LYS A 55 -8.24 11.93 -11.37
CA LYS A 55 -8.97 13.12 -10.90
C LYS A 55 -8.05 14.33 -10.68
N TYR A 56 -6.93 14.14 -10.00
CA TYR A 56 -6.08 15.25 -9.55
C TYR A 56 -4.91 15.55 -10.48
N LEU A 57 -4.41 14.57 -11.23
CA LEU A 57 -3.32 14.79 -12.20
C LEU A 57 -3.80 14.83 -13.65
N GLY A 58 -5.05 14.44 -13.93
CA GLY A 58 -5.61 14.45 -15.28
C GLY A 58 -5.02 13.36 -16.20
N VAL A 59 -4.37 12.33 -15.63
CA VAL A 59 -3.76 11.27 -16.43
C VAL A 59 -4.79 10.23 -16.90
N PRO A 60 -4.62 9.62 -18.08
CA PRO A 60 -5.45 8.50 -18.53
C PRO A 60 -5.34 7.28 -17.61
N TYR A 61 -6.35 6.39 -17.67
CA TYR A 61 -6.39 5.16 -16.88
C TYR A 61 -5.15 4.27 -17.10
N ASP A 62 -4.76 4.02 -18.36
CA ASP A 62 -3.66 3.10 -18.67
C ASP A 62 -2.29 3.64 -18.20
N VAL A 63 -2.13 4.97 -18.17
CA VAL A 63 -0.96 5.66 -17.63
C VAL A 63 -0.95 5.58 -16.10
N ALA A 64 -2.08 5.84 -15.45
CA ALA A 64 -2.23 5.70 -14.01
C ALA A 64 -1.97 4.26 -13.54
N LEU A 65 -2.43 3.27 -14.31
CA LEU A 65 -2.13 1.86 -14.09
C LEU A 65 -0.64 1.58 -14.20
N ALA A 66 0.04 2.14 -15.21
CA ALA A 66 1.48 1.99 -15.37
C ALA A 66 2.25 2.59 -14.17
N TYR A 67 1.83 3.74 -13.66
CA TYR A 67 2.37 4.31 -12.41
C TYR A 67 2.17 3.40 -11.21
N ALA A 68 0.97 2.83 -11.04
CA ALA A 68 0.67 1.91 -9.95
C ALA A 68 1.54 0.64 -10.00
N VAL A 69 1.81 0.11 -11.20
CA VAL A 69 2.70 -1.04 -11.39
C VAL A 69 4.15 -0.70 -11.02
N ILE A 70 4.68 0.45 -11.49
CA ILE A 70 6.05 0.89 -11.13
C ILE A 70 6.18 1.10 -9.62
N CYS A 71 5.17 1.72 -9.00
CA CYS A 71 5.11 1.90 -7.55
C CYS A 71 5.13 0.55 -6.81
N GLY A 72 4.35 -0.43 -7.29
CA GLY A 72 4.35 -1.79 -6.75
C GLY A 72 5.70 -2.49 -6.85
N ILE A 73 6.45 -2.30 -7.94
CA ILE A 73 7.83 -2.77 -8.05
C ILE A 73 8.73 -2.09 -7.00
N GLY A 74 8.55 -0.78 -6.80
CA GLY A 74 9.23 -0.02 -5.76
C GLY A 74 8.98 -0.57 -4.34
N PHE A 75 7.76 -0.99 -4.03
CA PHE A 75 7.44 -1.61 -2.75
C PHE A 75 8.15 -2.95 -2.52
N MET A 76 8.55 -3.65 -3.57
CA MET A 76 9.32 -4.90 -3.42
C MET A 76 10.81 -4.66 -3.13
N LEU A 77 11.33 -3.44 -3.32
CA LEU A 77 12.77 -3.15 -3.16
C LEU A 77 13.31 -3.47 -1.75
N PRO A 78 12.66 -3.10 -0.62
CA PRO A 78 13.20 -3.42 0.69
C PRO A 78 13.29 -4.93 0.95
N ALA A 79 12.29 -5.68 0.52
CA ALA A 79 12.29 -7.15 0.55
C ALA A 79 13.43 -7.74 -0.28
N LEU A 80 13.63 -7.23 -1.49
CA LEU A 80 14.73 -7.60 -2.37
C LEU A 80 16.10 -7.29 -1.74
N LEU A 81 16.23 -6.15 -1.06
CA LEU A 81 17.50 -5.66 -0.48
C LEU A 81 17.79 -6.19 0.93
N GLY A 82 16.94 -7.08 1.46
CA GLY A 82 17.25 -7.89 2.64
C GLY A 82 16.44 -7.57 3.90
N VAL A 83 15.52 -6.60 3.82
CA VAL A 83 14.61 -6.24 4.92
C VAL A 83 13.32 -7.04 4.78
N PRO A 84 12.88 -7.82 5.78
CA PRO A 84 11.67 -8.66 5.68
C PRO A 84 10.38 -7.82 5.83
N LEU A 85 10.16 -6.87 4.92
CA LEU A 85 9.09 -5.89 4.92
C LEU A 85 8.79 -5.47 3.48
N VAL A 86 7.51 -5.38 3.14
CA VAL A 86 7.02 -4.67 1.96
C VAL A 86 6.33 -3.40 2.46
N PRO A 87 6.91 -2.20 2.26
CA PRO A 87 6.23 -0.96 2.61
C PRO A 87 4.98 -0.75 1.74
N GLY A 88 4.02 0.00 2.27
CA GLY A 88 2.90 0.54 1.50
C GLY A 88 2.96 2.07 1.45
N TRP A 89 1.94 2.69 0.88
CA TRP A 89 1.80 4.13 0.96
C TRP A 89 1.49 4.62 2.37
N ILE A 90 1.67 5.91 2.59
CA ILE A 90 1.33 6.59 3.85
C ILE A 90 -0.14 7.03 3.74
N THR A 91 -1.08 6.14 4.07
CA THR A 91 -2.53 6.42 4.01
C THR A 91 -2.93 7.74 4.68
N PRO A 92 -2.49 8.09 5.90
CA PRO A 92 -2.84 9.38 6.50
C PRO A 92 -2.22 10.59 5.77
N GLY A 93 -1.25 10.36 4.87
CA GLY A 93 -0.70 11.42 4.02
C GLY A 93 -1.58 11.77 2.83
N ILE A 94 -2.48 10.87 2.41
CA ILE A 94 -3.33 11.08 1.22
C ILE A 94 -4.11 12.40 1.32
N PRO A 95 -4.85 12.72 2.41
CA PRO A 95 -5.59 13.98 2.49
C PRO A 95 -4.71 15.22 2.34
N VAL A 96 -3.49 15.20 2.88
CA VAL A 96 -2.53 16.32 2.79
C VAL A 96 -2.05 16.51 1.36
N VAL A 97 -1.72 15.41 0.68
CA VAL A 97 -1.33 15.44 -0.74
C VAL A 97 -2.48 15.96 -1.60
N LEU A 98 -3.69 15.47 -1.38
CA LEU A 98 -4.86 15.88 -2.15
C LEU A 98 -5.22 17.35 -1.91
N LEU A 99 -5.12 17.83 -0.67
CA LEU A 99 -5.32 19.23 -0.34
C LEU A 99 -4.32 20.12 -1.07
N PHE A 100 -3.03 19.77 -1.04
CA PHE A 100 -1.99 20.48 -1.78
C PHE A 100 -2.24 20.47 -3.30
N LEU A 101 -2.61 19.32 -3.87
CA LEU A 101 -2.91 19.22 -5.31
C LEU A 101 -4.20 19.94 -5.72
N SER A 102 -5.10 20.24 -4.77
CA SER A 102 -6.36 20.94 -5.07
C SER A 102 -6.15 22.40 -5.45
N ASP A 103 -4.95 22.95 -5.19
CA ASP A 103 -4.57 24.32 -5.57
C ASP A 103 -4.06 24.42 -7.02
N PHE A 104 -3.96 23.30 -7.75
CA PHE A 104 -3.44 23.23 -9.12
C PHE A 104 -4.47 22.68 -10.10
N GLU A 105 -4.45 23.17 -11.34
CA GLU A 105 -5.31 22.59 -12.38
C GLU A 105 -4.80 21.19 -12.79
N PRO A 106 -5.69 20.18 -12.89
CA PRO A 106 -5.31 18.85 -13.38
C PRO A 106 -4.66 18.92 -14.75
N GLY A 107 -3.49 18.26 -14.88
CA GLY A 107 -2.66 18.32 -16.08
C GLY A 107 -1.23 18.74 -15.74
N PRO A 108 -0.57 19.56 -16.59
CA PRO A 108 0.83 19.89 -16.41
C PRO A 108 1.21 20.47 -15.05
N GLU A 109 0.40 21.41 -14.54
CA GLU A 109 0.67 22.09 -13.26
C GLU A 109 0.59 21.12 -12.08
N ALA A 110 -0.47 20.33 -11.99
CA ALA A 110 -0.61 19.32 -10.94
C ALA A 110 0.49 18.25 -10.99
N ILE A 111 0.95 17.85 -12.18
CA ILE A 111 2.07 16.91 -12.35
C ILE A 111 3.38 17.51 -11.83
N GLN A 112 3.64 18.77 -12.15
CA GLN A 112 4.82 19.50 -11.66
C GLN A 112 4.78 19.63 -10.13
N ALA A 113 3.63 20.02 -9.56
CA ALA A 113 3.43 20.11 -8.12
C ALA A 113 3.61 18.76 -7.42
N MET A 114 3.04 17.69 -7.98
CA MET A 114 3.22 16.33 -7.46
C MET A 114 4.69 15.91 -7.50
N PHE A 115 5.41 16.22 -8.57
CA PHE A 115 6.84 15.96 -8.65
C PHE A 115 7.62 16.75 -7.59
N ALA A 116 7.36 18.05 -7.43
CA ALA A 116 8.00 18.88 -6.41
C ALA A 116 7.85 18.26 -5.02
N LEU A 117 6.61 17.89 -4.67
CA LEU A 117 6.27 17.27 -3.40
C LEU A 117 7.02 15.94 -3.20
N GLN A 118 6.98 15.03 -4.19
CA GLN A 118 7.67 13.74 -4.08
C GLN A 118 9.19 13.90 -4.03
N PHE A 119 9.75 14.84 -4.78
CA PHE A 119 11.17 15.11 -4.80
C PHE A 119 11.66 15.72 -3.48
N LEU A 120 10.88 16.62 -2.87
CA LEU A 120 11.14 17.17 -1.54
C LEU A 120 11.12 16.07 -0.47
N VAL A 121 10.09 15.23 -0.47
CA VAL A 121 10.00 14.08 0.45
C VAL A 121 11.18 13.14 0.27
N PHE A 122 11.57 12.85 -0.98
CA PHE A 122 12.75 12.05 -1.30
C PHE A 122 14.02 12.65 -0.71
N ILE A 123 14.28 13.95 -0.90
CA ILE A 123 15.46 14.63 -0.35
C ILE A 123 15.47 14.55 1.17
N ILE A 124 14.33 14.85 1.82
CA ILE A 124 14.21 14.80 3.28
C ILE A 124 14.52 13.40 3.79
N PHE A 125 13.91 12.36 3.21
CA PHE A 125 14.13 10.98 3.66
C PHE A 125 15.53 10.46 3.34
N LEU A 126 16.10 10.84 2.19
CA LEU A 126 17.48 10.50 1.84
C LEU A 126 18.45 11.15 2.84
N PHE A 127 18.28 12.43 3.13
CA PHE A 127 19.09 13.15 4.10
C PHE A 127 18.98 12.53 5.50
N LEU A 128 17.76 12.30 5.99
CA LEU A 128 17.52 11.68 7.31
C LEU A 128 18.06 10.25 7.39
N GLY A 129 17.96 9.48 6.31
CA GLY A 129 18.45 8.11 6.22
C GLY A 129 19.97 8.03 6.23
N VAL A 130 20.64 8.81 5.37
CA VAL A 130 22.11 8.84 5.27
C VAL A 130 22.75 9.41 6.54
N SER A 131 22.20 10.49 7.10
CA SER A 131 22.72 11.13 8.31
C SER A 131 22.40 10.38 9.60
N ARG A 132 21.53 9.36 9.55
CA ARG A 132 20.93 8.68 10.71
C ARG A 132 20.17 9.61 11.67
N LEU A 133 19.86 10.84 11.25
CA LEU A 133 19.05 11.77 12.04
C LEU A 133 17.61 11.28 12.19
N GLY A 134 17.10 10.49 11.25
CA GLY A 134 15.77 9.89 11.37
C GLY A 134 15.60 9.09 12.66
N SER A 135 16.56 8.23 13.01
CA SER A 135 16.54 7.46 14.26
C SER A 135 16.58 8.38 15.49
N LYS A 136 17.47 9.39 15.48
CA LYS A 136 17.57 10.36 16.58
C LYS A 136 16.29 11.17 16.77
N LEU A 137 15.67 11.60 15.67
CA LEU A 137 14.41 12.35 15.68
C LEU A 137 13.30 11.49 16.28
N VAL A 138 13.19 10.23 15.84
CA VAL A 138 12.23 9.30 16.42
C VAL A 138 12.52 9.12 17.90
N ASP A 139 13.76 8.88 18.31
CA ASP A 139 14.11 8.66 19.72
C ASP A 139 13.88 9.87 20.63
N LEU A 140 13.97 11.09 20.08
CA LEU A 140 13.69 12.34 20.79
C LEU A 140 12.21 12.47 21.18
N ILE A 141 11.29 11.89 20.40
CA ILE A 141 9.85 11.98 20.66
C ILE A 141 9.48 11.06 21.85
N PRO A 142 8.91 11.61 22.95
CA PRO A 142 8.37 10.85 24.06
C PRO A 142 7.43 9.73 23.62
N ARG A 143 7.47 8.59 24.32
CA ARG A 143 6.63 7.41 24.02
C ARG A 143 5.13 7.73 24.04
N SER A 144 4.69 8.64 24.92
CA SER A 144 3.31 9.11 24.97
C SER A 144 2.88 9.83 23.69
N MET A 145 3.75 10.68 23.13
CA MET A 145 3.48 11.36 21.85
C MET A 145 3.50 10.38 20.68
N LYS A 146 4.45 9.43 20.64
CA LYS A 146 4.46 8.36 19.63
C LYS A 146 3.15 7.57 19.64
N GLY A 147 2.70 7.17 20.84
CA GLY A 147 1.43 6.47 21.02
C GLY A 147 0.25 7.32 20.56
N GLY A 148 0.21 8.60 20.95
CA GLY A 148 -0.82 9.55 20.51
C GLY A 148 -0.87 9.73 19.00
N ILE A 149 0.27 9.86 18.32
CA ILE A 149 0.34 9.98 16.86
C ILE A 149 -0.19 8.71 16.18
N ILE A 150 0.20 7.52 16.67
CA ILE A 150 -0.24 6.24 16.08
C ILE A 150 -1.76 6.04 16.28
N ILE A 151 -2.27 6.31 17.48
CA ILE A 151 -3.71 6.20 17.78
C ILE A 151 -4.49 7.24 16.97
N GLY A 152 -4.01 8.48 16.93
CA GLY A 152 -4.61 9.56 16.17
C GLY A 152 -4.68 9.25 14.67
N ALA A 153 -3.62 8.69 14.09
CA ALA A 153 -3.63 8.25 12.69
C ALA A 153 -4.66 7.15 12.44
N GLY A 154 -4.81 6.18 13.36
CA GLY A 154 -5.83 5.15 13.27
C GLY A 154 -7.26 5.70 13.35
N ILE A 155 -7.51 6.64 14.28
CA ILE A 155 -8.81 7.32 14.42
C ILE A 155 -9.11 8.17 13.18
N ALA A 156 -8.15 8.95 12.69
CA ALA A 156 -8.32 9.78 11.50
C ALA A 156 -8.64 8.94 10.26
N ALA A 157 -7.97 7.79 10.10
CA ALA A 157 -8.28 6.84 9.03
C ALA A 157 -9.72 6.32 9.12
N LEU A 158 -10.22 6.00 10.32
CA LEU A 158 -11.63 5.61 10.51
C LEU A 158 -12.60 6.76 10.26
N MET A 159 -12.29 7.97 10.74
CA MET A 159 -13.13 9.15 10.56
C MET A 159 -13.29 9.50 9.08
N GLY A 160 -12.22 9.45 8.29
CA GLY A 160 -12.29 9.69 6.84
C GLY A 160 -13.14 8.68 6.08
N GLU A 161 -13.37 7.49 6.64
CA GLU A 161 -14.27 6.50 6.03
C GLU A 161 -15.74 6.68 6.47
N ILE A 162 -15.98 7.19 7.68
CA ILE A 162 -17.30 7.29 8.33
C ILE A 162 -17.93 8.68 8.17
N GLU A 163 -17.16 9.70 7.78
CA GLU A 163 -17.67 11.06 7.61
C GLU A 163 -18.79 11.19 6.56
N VAL A 164 -19.48 12.33 6.56
CA VAL A 164 -20.57 12.60 5.61
C VAL A 164 -20.00 12.63 4.18
N GLY A 165 -20.39 11.67 3.36
CA GLY A 165 -19.81 11.45 2.02
C GLY A 165 -18.64 10.46 1.97
N GLY A 166 -18.21 9.93 3.12
CA GLY A 166 -17.22 8.86 3.23
C GLY A 166 -17.72 7.53 2.66
N ARG A 167 -16.80 6.58 2.45
CA ARG A 167 -17.13 5.31 1.76
C ARG A 167 -18.16 4.47 2.50
N VAL A 168 -18.18 4.52 3.84
CA VAL A 168 -19.19 3.81 4.65
C VAL A 168 -20.59 4.36 4.43
N ALA A 169 -20.75 5.65 4.10
CA ALA A 169 -22.06 6.20 3.79
C ALA A 169 -22.62 5.65 2.46
N ASN A 170 -21.73 5.34 1.50
CA ASN A 170 -22.12 4.82 0.19
C ASN A 170 -22.33 3.30 0.19
N THR A 171 -21.49 2.55 0.90
CA THR A 171 -21.56 1.08 0.96
C THR A 171 -21.49 0.55 2.40
N PRO A 172 -22.49 0.85 3.24
CA PRO A 172 -22.45 0.59 4.68
C PRO A 172 -22.41 -0.90 5.04
N ILE A 173 -23.24 -1.74 4.41
CA ILE A 173 -23.42 -3.14 4.79
C ILE A 173 -22.15 -3.95 4.49
N SER A 174 -21.62 -3.81 3.27
CA SER A 174 -20.37 -4.45 2.83
C SER A 174 -19.20 -4.12 3.76
N LEU A 175 -18.98 -2.82 4.02
CA LEU A 175 -17.84 -2.36 4.82
C LEU A 175 -17.98 -2.72 6.30
N ILE A 176 -19.18 -2.61 6.87
CA ILE A 176 -19.42 -2.99 8.27
C ILE A 176 -19.27 -4.50 8.46
N VAL A 177 -19.93 -5.32 7.64
CA VAL A 177 -19.87 -6.79 7.77
C VAL A 177 -18.45 -7.29 7.50
N GLY A 178 -17.84 -6.85 6.40
CA GLY A 178 -16.46 -7.20 6.06
C GLY A 178 -15.46 -6.76 7.13
N GLY A 179 -15.62 -5.54 7.65
CA GLY A 179 -14.81 -4.99 8.73
C GLY A 179 -14.95 -5.79 10.03
N LEU A 180 -16.17 -6.12 10.44
CA LEU A 180 -16.43 -6.94 11.64
C LEU A 180 -15.83 -8.33 11.51
N VAL A 181 -15.97 -8.98 10.35
CA VAL A 181 -15.36 -10.29 10.10
C VAL A 181 -13.83 -10.19 10.14
N CYS A 182 -13.25 -9.16 9.51
CA CYS A 182 -11.81 -8.93 9.55
C CYS A 182 -11.31 -8.75 11.00
N LEU A 183 -11.97 -7.89 11.78
CA LEU A 183 -11.64 -7.64 13.19
C LEU A 183 -11.77 -8.92 14.03
N TYR A 184 -12.82 -9.71 13.81
CA TYR A 184 -13.01 -10.97 14.50
C TYR A 184 -11.89 -11.97 14.18
N LEU A 185 -11.57 -12.18 12.90
CA LEU A 185 -10.53 -13.13 12.50
C LEU A 185 -9.12 -12.73 12.96
N MET A 186 -8.81 -11.42 12.98
CA MET A 186 -7.48 -10.94 13.32
C MET A 186 -7.26 -10.77 14.83
N PHE A 187 -8.25 -10.26 15.57
CA PHE A 187 -8.06 -9.77 16.93
C PHE A 187 -8.89 -10.51 17.99
N SER A 188 -9.88 -11.32 17.61
CA SER A 188 -10.72 -12.03 18.57
C SER A 188 -9.97 -13.10 19.36
N VAL A 189 -10.07 -13.05 20.69
CA VAL A 189 -9.57 -14.09 21.58
C VAL A 189 -10.32 -15.42 21.38
N SER A 190 -11.62 -15.36 21.10
CA SER A 190 -12.43 -16.55 20.82
C SER A 190 -11.95 -17.28 19.57
N PHE A 191 -11.64 -16.55 18.50
CA PHE A 191 -11.14 -17.15 17.27
C PHE A 191 -9.75 -17.75 17.45
N LYS A 192 -8.86 -17.11 18.25
CA LYS A 192 -7.55 -17.68 18.60
C LYS A 192 -7.67 -19.06 19.26
N GLY A 193 -8.57 -19.23 20.22
CA GLY A 193 -8.83 -20.54 20.82
C GLY A 193 -9.34 -21.57 19.79
N PHE A 194 -10.15 -21.14 18.83
CA PHE A 194 -10.65 -22.02 17.76
C PHE A 194 -9.56 -22.45 16.76
N VAL A 195 -8.58 -21.58 16.49
CA VAL A 195 -7.40 -21.87 15.63
C VAL A 195 -6.50 -22.98 16.20
N GLU A 196 -6.46 -23.11 17.53
CA GLU A 196 -5.68 -24.16 18.19
C GLU A 196 -6.29 -25.55 17.97
N VAL A 197 -7.62 -25.63 17.97
CA VAL A 197 -8.36 -26.91 17.88
C VAL A 197 -8.70 -27.28 16.44
N ASN A 198 -9.00 -26.31 15.56
CA ASN A 198 -9.50 -26.56 14.21
C ASN A 198 -8.46 -26.22 13.12
N SER A 199 -8.16 -27.21 12.28
CA SER A 199 -7.19 -27.08 11.18
C SER A 199 -7.65 -26.13 10.07
N LEU A 200 -8.96 -26.00 9.83
CA LEU A 200 -9.55 -25.06 8.88
C LEU A 200 -9.46 -23.63 9.41
N ALA A 201 -9.77 -23.41 10.68
CA ALA A 201 -9.62 -22.11 11.32
C ALA A 201 -8.16 -21.63 11.25
N ARG A 202 -7.21 -22.53 11.48
CA ARG A 202 -5.77 -22.25 11.33
C ARG A 202 -5.39 -21.84 9.91
N LYS A 203 -5.93 -22.51 8.88
CA LYS A 203 -5.71 -22.12 7.48
C LYS A 203 -6.28 -20.73 7.20
N VAL A 204 -7.51 -20.45 7.65
CA VAL A 204 -8.16 -19.13 7.47
C VAL A 204 -7.35 -18.02 8.16
N ALA A 205 -6.89 -18.26 9.40
CA ALA A 205 -6.07 -17.31 10.15
C ALA A 205 -4.75 -16.98 9.42
N ASN A 206 -4.12 -17.96 8.76
CA ASN A 206 -2.89 -17.75 8.00
C ASN A 206 -3.09 -16.78 6.80
N TYR A 207 -4.31 -16.61 6.30
CA TYR A 207 -4.63 -15.64 5.24
C TYR A 207 -4.89 -14.23 5.78
N GLY A 208 -4.83 -14.00 7.10
CA GLY A 208 -4.87 -12.67 7.69
C GLY A 208 -6.16 -11.91 7.35
N MET A 209 -6.04 -10.77 6.69
CA MET A 209 -7.16 -9.86 6.38
C MET A 209 -8.02 -10.35 5.19
N VAL A 210 -7.46 -11.22 4.34
CA VAL A 210 -8.06 -11.67 3.08
C VAL A 210 -9.48 -12.22 3.23
N PRO A 211 -9.79 -13.13 4.18
CA PRO A 211 -11.13 -13.68 4.29
C PRO A 211 -12.18 -12.60 4.60
N GLY A 212 -11.82 -11.59 5.41
CA GLY A 212 -12.70 -10.45 5.69
C GLY A 212 -13.00 -9.62 4.45
N MET A 213 -11.99 -9.42 3.58
CA MET A 213 -12.18 -8.72 2.31
C MET A 213 -13.06 -9.50 1.33
N ILE A 214 -12.87 -10.82 1.23
CA ILE A 214 -13.73 -11.67 0.41
C ILE A 214 -15.18 -11.57 0.88
N VAL A 215 -15.42 -11.60 2.19
CA VAL A 215 -16.77 -11.39 2.73
C VAL A 215 -17.31 -10.00 2.36
N ALA A 216 -16.51 -8.94 2.49
CA ALA A 216 -16.92 -7.58 2.11
C ALA A 216 -17.39 -7.51 0.64
N ILE A 217 -16.62 -8.11 -0.27
CA ILE A 217 -16.91 -8.15 -1.71
C ILE A 217 -18.21 -8.91 -1.98
N LEU A 218 -18.35 -10.13 -1.43
CA LEU A 218 -19.53 -10.97 -1.63
C LEU A 218 -20.79 -10.32 -1.06
N VAL A 219 -20.70 -9.70 0.12
CA VAL A 219 -21.82 -8.98 0.74
C VAL A 219 -22.17 -7.77 -0.12
N GLY A 220 -21.18 -7.01 -0.61
CA GLY A 220 -21.42 -5.85 -1.47
C GLY A 220 -22.18 -6.17 -2.76
N PHE A 221 -21.86 -7.31 -3.39
CA PHE A 221 -22.63 -7.80 -4.55
C PHE A 221 -24.01 -8.30 -4.16
N ALA A 222 -24.14 -9.00 -3.03
CA ALA A 222 -25.42 -9.55 -2.58
C ALA A 222 -26.43 -8.47 -2.15
N THR A 223 -25.95 -7.34 -1.60
CA THR A 223 -26.78 -6.22 -1.16
C THR A 223 -27.05 -5.22 -2.28
N GLY A 224 -26.35 -5.31 -3.41
CA GLY A 224 -26.41 -4.35 -4.51
C GLY A 224 -25.71 -3.02 -4.21
N GLU A 225 -24.88 -2.95 -3.16
CA GLU A 225 -24.05 -1.77 -2.87
C GLU A 225 -22.92 -1.60 -3.89
N TYR A 226 -22.46 -2.70 -4.48
CA TYR A 226 -21.55 -2.70 -5.61
C TYR A 226 -22.18 -3.44 -6.78
N GLU A 227 -22.05 -2.87 -7.97
CA GLU A 227 -22.44 -3.55 -9.20
C GLU A 227 -21.58 -4.80 -9.41
N VAL A 228 -22.21 -5.88 -9.87
CA VAL A 228 -21.48 -7.08 -10.26
C VAL A 228 -20.63 -6.72 -11.48
N PRO A 229 -19.29 -6.88 -11.42
CA PRO A 229 -18.42 -6.41 -12.47
C PRO A 229 -18.70 -7.15 -13.78
N ASN A 230 -18.77 -6.41 -14.88
CA ASN A 230 -18.75 -7.01 -16.20
C ASN A 230 -17.33 -7.52 -16.48
N VAL A 231 -17.15 -8.83 -16.46
CA VAL A 231 -15.82 -9.44 -16.57
C VAL A 231 -15.36 -9.39 -18.02
N GLU A 232 -14.56 -8.39 -18.35
CA GLU A 232 -13.84 -8.32 -19.62
C GLU A 232 -12.56 -9.15 -19.53
N TRP A 233 -12.49 -10.22 -20.31
CA TRP A 233 -11.31 -11.07 -20.38
C TRP A 233 -10.29 -10.45 -21.33
N GLY A 234 -9.12 -10.10 -20.80
CA GLY A 234 -8.03 -9.53 -21.58
C GLY A 234 -6.76 -9.37 -20.76
N ILE A 235 -5.66 -9.05 -21.43
CA ILE A 235 -4.45 -8.57 -20.77
C ILE A 235 -4.55 -7.05 -20.75
N THR A 236 -4.84 -6.48 -19.58
CA THR A 236 -4.74 -5.03 -19.39
C THR A 236 -3.30 -4.61 -19.66
N LYS A 237 -3.09 -3.66 -20.57
CA LYS A 237 -1.76 -3.20 -20.97
C LYS A 237 -1.52 -1.83 -20.35
N PRO A 238 -0.70 -1.72 -19.30
CA PRO A 238 -0.28 -0.42 -18.80
C PRO A 238 0.50 0.32 -19.89
N ALA A 239 0.22 1.61 -20.08
CA ALA A 239 0.84 2.46 -21.11
C ALA A 239 2.24 2.92 -20.66
N PHE A 240 3.18 1.99 -20.57
CA PHE A 240 4.56 2.28 -20.14
C PHE A 240 5.30 3.22 -21.09
N ASP A 241 4.97 3.20 -22.37
CA ASP A 241 5.48 4.06 -23.42
C ASP A 241 5.00 5.51 -23.27
N GLU A 242 3.80 5.72 -22.73
CA GLU A 242 3.24 7.06 -22.53
C GLU A 242 3.71 7.74 -21.25
N LEU A 243 4.24 6.98 -20.27
CA LEU A 243 4.69 7.52 -18.98
C LEU A 243 5.60 8.74 -19.13
N TRP A 244 6.48 8.72 -20.13
CA TRP A 244 7.45 9.78 -20.37
C TRP A 244 6.79 11.14 -20.63
N ASN A 245 5.59 11.14 -21.20
CA ASN A 245 4.81 12.36 -21.51
C ASN A 245 4.29 13.05 -20.25
N TYR A 246 4.24 12.33 -19.13
CA TYR A 246 3.72 12.80 -17.85
C TYR A 246 4.82 12.98 -16.79
N LEU A 247 6.08 13.02 -17.22
CA LEU A 247 7.24 13.32 -16.37
C LEU A 247 7.66 14.78 -16.51
N PRO A 248 8.32 15.36 -15.49
CA PRO A 248 8.86 16.72 -15.57
C PRO A 248 9.80 16.97 -16.76
N PHE A 249 10.41 15.91 -17.29
CA PHE A 249 11.26 15.99 -18.48
C PHE A 249 10.51 16.43 -19.75
N THR A 250 9.20 16.19 -19.81
CA THR A 250 8.34 16.55 -20.94
C THR A 250 7.38 17.68 -20.56
N VAL A 251 6.80 17.61 -19.37
CA VAL A 251 5.81 18.55 -18.85
C VAL A 251 6.46 19.85 -18.33
N GLY A 252 7.79 19.85 -18.12
CA GLY A 252 8.53 20.92 -17.47
C GLY A 252 8.77 20.63 -15.99
N PHE A 253 9.83 21.22 -15.44
CA PHE A 253 10.10 21.16 -13.99
C PHE A 253 9.25 22.19 -13.23
N PRO A 254 8.87 21.91 -11.98
CA PRO A 254 8.16 22.86 -11.13
C PRO A 254 8.98 24.14 -10.90
N ASN A 255 8.28 25.27 -10.82
CA ASN A 255 8.86 26.54 -10.39
C ASN A 255 9.37 26.41 -8.94
N PRO A 256 10.53 27.00 -8.60
CA PRO A 256 11.01 27.11 -7.22
C PRO A 256 9.97 27.53 -6.18
N GLU A 257 8.97 28.35 -6.54
CA GLU A 257 7.88 28.78 -5.65
C GLU A 257 6.95 27.64 -5.19
N VAL A 258 6.99 26.48 -5.87
CA VAL A 258 6.20 25.29 -5.55
C VAL A 258 6.85 24.41 -4.47
N PHE A 259 8.15 24.61 -4.17
CA PHE A 259 8.92 23.87 -3.17
C PHE A 259 8.85 24.50 -1.78
#